data_AF-A0A3Q2T4X4-F1
#
_entry.id   AF-A0A3Q2T4X4-F1
#
_cell.length_a   1.000
_cell.length_b   1.000
_cell.length_c   1.000
_cell.angle_alpha   90.00
_cell.angle_beta   90.00
_cell.angle_gamma   90.00
#
_symmetry.space_group_name_H-M   'P 1'
#
loop_
_entity.id
_entity.type
_entity.pdbx_description
1 polymer ?
#
loop_
_entity_poly.entity_id
_entity_poly.type
_entity_poly.pdbx_seq_one_letter_code
_entity_poly.pdbx_strand_id
1 'polypeptide(L)'
;MEFLLGNPFSSPVGQRIERATNASLSSEDWELNMEICDAVNSSEEGPRDAVRAIRKRIVANKNFKEIMLALTVSTLTTNPPRCAT
;
A
#
# COMPACT_ATOMS: atom_id res chain seq x y z
N MET A 1 15.43 8.46 12.48
CA MET A 1 15.51 7.25 13.33
C MET A 1 14.26 6.43 13.08
N GLU A 2 14.19 5.71 11.94
CA GLU A 2 13.03 4.89 11.56
C GLU A 2 12.88 3.59 12.36
N PHE A 3 13.89 3.19 13.13
CA PHE A 3 13.95 1.89 13.81
C PHE A 3 12.88 1.73 14.92
N LEU A 4 12.39 2.83 15.48
CA LEU A 4 11.37 2.81 16.55
C LEU A 4 9.93 2.72 16.03
N LEU A 5 9.71 2.85 14.73
CA LEU A 5 8.36 3.02 14.15
C LEU A 5 7.64 1.71 13.83
N GLY A 6 8.11 0.56 14.33
CA GLY A 6 7.50 -0.75 14.11
C GLY A 6 7.50 -1.22 12.64
N ASN A 7 7.02 -2.44 12.40
CA ASN A 7 6.89 -2.99 11.04
C ASN A 7 5.82 -2.21 10.27
N PRO A 8 6.13 -1.62 9.09
CA PRO A 8 5.16 -0.91 8.26
C PRO A 8 3.92 -1.73 7.84
N PHE A 9 4.01 -3.06 7.81
CA PHE A 9 2.87 -3.93 7.52
C PHE A 9 2.01 -4.26 8.76
N SER A 10 2.35 -3.75 9.94
CA SER A 10 1.54 -3.97 11.15
C SER A 10 0.38 -2.98 11.30
N SER A 11 0.39 -1.84 10.60
CA SER A 11 -0.73 -0.89 10.62
C SER A 11 -1.94 -1.41 9.83
N PRO A 12 -3.16 -0.92 10.10
CA PRO A 12 -4.36 -1.35 9.37
C PRO A 12 -4.26 -1.16 7.84
N VAL A 13 -3.66 -0.04 7.40
CA VAL A 13 -3.40 0.24 5.98
C VAL A 13 -2.26 -0.65 5.45
N GLY A 14 -1.20 -0.83 6.24
CA GLY A 14 -0.06 -1.66 5.89
C GLY A 14 -0.41 -3.11 5.61
N GLN A 15 -1.30 -3.71 6.41
CA GLN A 15 -1.77 -5.08 6.19
C GLN A 15 -2.55 -5.23 4.88
N ARG A 16 -3.33 -4.21 4.49
CA ARG A 16 -4.05 -4.20 3.20
C ARG A 16 -3.08 -4.10 2.03
N ILE A 17 -2.10 -3.20 2.13
CA ILE A 17 -1.04 -3.05 1.12
C ILE A 17 -0.22 -4.34 0.98
N GLU A 18 0.11 -5.01 2.09
CA GLU A 18 0.84 -6.28 2.06
C GLU A 18 0.10 -7.34 1.25
N ARG A 19 -1.23 -7.44 1.44
CA ARG A 19 -2.11 -8.36 0.70
C ARG A 19 -2.27 -7.95 -0.77
N ALA A 20 -2.55 -6.67 -1.06
CA ALA A 20 -2.75 -6.14 -2.42
C ALA A 20 -1.50 -6.22 -3.31
N THR A 21 -0.33 -6.44 -2.70
CA THR A 21 0.95 -6.49 -3.40
C THR A 21 1.62 -7.87 -3.29
N ASN A 22 0.87 -8.90 -2.93
CA ASN A 22 1.38 -10.26 -2.80
C ASN A 22 1.71 -10.87 -4.18
N ALA A 23 2.88 -11.51 -4.29
CA ALA A 23 3.32 -12.18 -5.50
C ALA A 23 2.35 -13.26 -6.04
N SER A 24 1.50 -13.84 -5.17
CA SER A 24 0.54 -14.89 -5.55
C SER A 24 -0.67 -14.37 -6.32
N LEU A 25 -0.98 -13.07 -6.27
CA LEU A 25 -2.14 -12.48 -6.96
C LEU A 25 -2.00 -12.64 -8.47
N SER A 26 -2.99 -13.10 -9.22
CA SER A 26 -2.88 -13.19 -10.68
C SER A 26 -2.72 -11.82 -11.36
N SER A 27 -3.37 -10.81 -10.81
CA SER A 27 -3.46 -9.42 -11.29
C SER A 27 -3.75 -8.49 -10.12
N GLU A 28 -3.93 -7.19 -10.39
CA GLU A 28 -4.43 -6.23 -9.41
C GLU A 28 -5.76 -6.68 -8.81
N ASP A 29 -5.86 -6.57 -7.48
CA ASP A 29 -7.12 -6.70 -6.75
C ASP A 29 -7.72 -5.29 -6.60
N TRP A 30 -8.60 -4.93 -7.54
CA TRP A 30 -9.18 -3.59 -7.57
C TRP A 30 -10.12 -3.31 -6.39
N GLU A 31 -10.79 -4.34 -5.87
CA GLU A 31 -11.62 -4.22 -4.68
C GLU A 31 -10.76 -3.87 -3.47
N LEU A 32 -9.71 -4.63 -3.21
CA LEU A 32 -8.78 -4.36 -2.11
C LEU A 32 -8.03 -3.02 -2.30
N ASN A 33 -7.73 -2.63 -3.54
CA ASN A 33 -7.11 -1.34 -3.84
C ASN A 33 -8.03 -0.16 -3.48
N MET A 34 -9.35 -0.27 -3.70
CA MET A 34 -10.31 0.75 -3.27
C MET A 34 -10.46 0.75 -1.74
N GLU A 35 -10.47 -0.41 -1.08
CA GLU A 35 -10.44 -0.46 0.39
C GLU A 35 -9.20 0.21 0.99
N ILE A 36 -8.05 0.16 0.30
CA ILE A 36 -6.84 0.88 0.72
C ILE A 36 -7.07 2.38 0.66
N CYS A 37 -7.69 2.90 -0.41
CA CYS A 37 -8.05 4.32 -0.52
C CYS A 37 -8.95 4.76 0.63
N ASP A 38 -9.99 3.99 0.96
CA ASP A 38 -10.89 4.28 2.08
C ASP A 38 -10.15 4.26 3.41
N ALA A 39 -9.32 3.23 3.64
CA ALA A 39 -8.55 3.10 4.87
C ALA A 39 -7.54 4.25 5.04
N VAL A 40 -6.88 4.68 3.95
CA VAL A 40 -5.99 5.84 3.93
C VAL A 40 -6.73 7.12 4.28
N ASN A 41 -7.95 7.31 3.77
CA ASN A 41 -8.74 8.51 4.00
C ASN A 41 -9.45 8.52 5.38
N SER A 42 -9.56 7.37 6.05
CA SER A 42 -10.27 7.24 7.33
C SER A 42 -9.48 7.68 8.57
N SER A 43 -8.17 7.93 8.46
CA SER A 43 -7.29 8.30 9.58
C SER A 43 -6.21 9.29 9.15
N GLU A 44 -5.83 10.19 10.06
CA GLU A 44 -4.75 11.18 9.84
C GLU A 44 -3.39 10.51 9.58
N GLU A 45 -3.14 9.35 10.21
CA GLU A 45 -1.93 8.55 10.03
C GLU A 45 -1.96 7.69 8.76
N GLY A 46 -3.14 7.48 8.17
CA GLY A 46 -3.36 6.62 7.00
C GLY A 46 -2.39 6.89 5.85
N PRO A 47 -2.24 8.14 5.38
CA PRO A 47 -1.31 8.48 4.30
C PRO A 47 0.15 8.17 4.66
N ARG A 48 0.58 8.46 5.89
CA ARG A 48 1.94 8.19 6.36
C ARG A 48 2.23 6.69 6.39
N ASP A 49 1.29 5.91 6.91
CA ASP A 49 1.43 4.46 7.02
C ASP A 49 1.41 3.78 5.65
N ALA A 50 0.59 4.27 4.71
CA ALA A 50 0.59 3.80 3.33
C ALA A 50 1.97 3.97 2.68
N VAL A 51 2.54 5.18 2.75
CA VAL A 51 3.86 5.47 2.17
C VAL A 51 4.93 4.56 2.76
N ARG A 52 4.90 4.31 4.08
CA ARG A 52 5.87 3.42 4.74
C ARG A 52 5.73 1.97 4.27
N ALA A 53 4.51 1.46 4.14
CA ALA A 53 4.23 0.10 3.68
C ALA A 53 4.63 -0.09 2.20
N ILE A 54 4.25 0.86 1.34
CA ILE A 54 4.63 0.88 -0.09
C ILE A 54 6.15 0.92 -0.24
N ARG A 55 6.82 1.84 0.48
CA ARG A 55 8.29 1.95 0.45
C ARG A 55 8.95 0.65 0.89
N LYS A 56 8.45 0.01 1.95
CA LYS A 56 8.94 -1.29 2.40
C LYS A 56 8.77 -2.37 1.32
N ARG A 57 7.67 -2.35 0.56
CA ARG A 57 7.44 -3.32 -0.51
C ARG A 57 8.37 -3.13 -1.70
N ILE A 58 8.73 -1.89 -2.03
CA ILE A 58 9.54 -1.55 -3.20
C ILE A 58 11.05 -1.67 -2.92
N VAL A 59 11.50 -1.14 -1.78
CA VAL A 59 12.94 -1.03 -1.48
C VAL A 59 13.56 -2.42 -1.27
N ALA A 60 14.61 -2.71 -2.04
CA ALA A 60 15.36 -3.97 -2.00
C ALA A 60 14.55 -5.24 -2.35
N ASN A 61 13.32 -5.09 -2.85
CA ASN A 61 12.54 -6.20 -3.38
C ASN A 61 12.96 -6.50 -4.82
N LYS A 62 13.17 -7.78 -5.14
CA LYS A 62 13.55 -8.23 -6.49
C LYS A 62 12.37 -8.85 -7.26
N ASN A 63 11.22 -8.96 -6.63
CA ASN A 63 10.01 -9.45 -7.27
C ASN A 63 9.33 -8.31 -8.03
N PHE A 64 9.53 -8.27 -9.35
CA PHE A 64 8.96 -7.23 -10.21
C PHE A 64 7.44 -7.16 -10.12
N LYS A 65 6.75 -8.29 -9.92
CA LYS A 65 5.30 -8.32 -9.82
C LYS A 65 4.82 -7.58 -8.57
N GLU A 66 5.44 -7.85 -7.42
CA GLU A 66 5.09 -7.13 -6.20
C GLU A 66 5.42 -5.63 -6.29
N ILE A 67 6.52 -5.28 -6.95
CA ILE A 67 6.88 -3.88 -7.21
C ILE A 67 5.82 -3.21 -8.10
N MET A 68 5.41 -3.85 -9.19
CA MET A 68 4.39 -3.30 -10.08
C MET A 68 3.05 -3.11 -9.37
N LEU A 69 2.59 -4.11 -8.61
CA LEU A 69 1.39 -4.00 -7.79
C LEU A 69 1.50 -2.83 -6.77
N ALA A 70 2.66 -2.68 -6.12
CA ALA A 70 2.90 -1.60 -5.17
C ALA A 70 2.91 -0.21 -5.82
N LEU A 71 3.42 -0.09 -7.05
CA LEU A 71 3.37 1.15 -7.83
C LEU A 71 1.95 1.50 -8.24
N THR A 72 1.12 0.51 -8.58
CA THR A 72 -0.32 0.71 -8.84
C THR A 72 -1.01 1.28 -7.60
N VAL A 73 -0.83 0.64 -6.44
CA VAL A 73 -1.37 1.13 -5.15
C VAL A 73 -0.88 2.54 -4.84
N SER A 74 0.42 2.80 -5.01
CA SER A 74 1.01 4.13 -4.78
C SER A 74 0.39 5.20 -5.68
N THR A 75 0.10 4.85 -6.94
CA THR A 75 -0.52 5.78 -7.90
C THR A 75 -1.96 6.10 -7.52
N LEU A 76 -2.68 5.14 -6.93
CA LEU A 76 -4.03 5.36 -6.40
C LEU A 76 -3.99 6.29 -5.19
N THR A 77 -3.18 5.97 -4.17
CA THR A 77 -3.13 6.72 -2.90
C THR A 77 -2.60 8.15 -3.04
N THR A 78 -1.90 8.48 -4.12
CA THR A 78 -1.33 9.82 -4.38
C THR A 78 -2.17 10.66 -5.33
N ASN A 79 -3.24 10.11 -5.91
CA ASN A 79 -4.08 10.79 -6.88
C ASN A 79 -5.53 10.87 -6.36
N PRO A 80 -5.94 12.01 -5.76
CA PRO A 80 -7.25 12.15 -5.10
C PRO A 80 -8.46 11.68 -5.92
N PRO A 81 -8.62 12.03 -7.22
CA PRO A 81 -9.75 11.55 -8.02
C PRO A 81 -9.76 10.04 -8.28
N ARG A 82 -8.66 9.31 -8.04
CA ARG A 82 -8.62 7.84 -8.20
C ARG A 82 -9.08 7.09 -6.95
N CYS A 83 -9.05 7.73 -5.78
CA CYS A 83 -9.55 7.18 -4.53
C CYS A 83 -11.03 7.52 -4.25
N ALA A 84 -11.71 8.21 -5.17
CA ALA A 84 -13.06 8.75 -4.96
C ALA A 84 -14.10 8.23 -5.97
N THR A 85 -13.95 6.99 -6.43
CA THR A 85 -14.94 6.37 -7.34
C THR A 85 -16.04 5.68 -6.55
#